data_AF-A0A919JBD5-F1
#
_entry.id   AF-A0A919JBD5-F1
#
_cell.length_a   1.000
_cell.length_b   1.000
_cell.length_c   1.000
_cell.angle_alpha   90.00
_cell.angle_beta   90.00
_cell.angle_gamma   90.00
#
_symmetry.space_group_name_H-M   'P 1'
#
loop_
_entity.id
_entity.type
_entity.pdbx_description
1 polymer ?
#
loop_
_entity_poly.entity_id
_entity_poly.type
_entity_poly.pdbx_seq_one_letter_code
_entity_poly.pdbx_strand_id
1 'polypeptide(L)' 'MGKRDKVKTTSDKSVREAREKFADLLYDAAAGKVTYITSRGRRIAAVVPLSVADDALDEERR' A
#
# COMPACT_ATOMS: atom_id res chain seq x y z
N MET A 1 1.56 22.49 -12.85
CA MET A 1 0.66 22.00 -11.79
C MET A 1 0.52 20.50 -12.00
N GLY A 2 0.98 19.69 -11.05
CA GLY A 2 1.09 18.24 -11.20
C GLY A 2 2.10 17.71 -10.20
N LYS A 3 1.86 18.02 -8.91
CA LYS A 3 2.65 17.48 -7.82
C LYS A 3 2.27 16.00 -7.78
N ARG A 4 3.04 15.16 -8.47
CA ARG A 4 3.01 13.71 -8.24
C ARG A 4 3.41 13.55 -6.78
N ASP A 5 2.42 13.50 -5.90
CA ASP A 5 2.64 13.23 -4.49
C ASP A 5 3.46 11.95 -4.44
N LYS A 6 4.72 12.08 -4.03
CA LYS A 6 5.65 10.96 -4.00
C LYS A 6 5.15 10.02 -2.90
N VAL A 7 4.37 9.03 -3.31
CA VAL A 7 3.94 7.93 -2.45
C VAL A 7 5.17 7.36 -1.77
N LYS A 8 5.22 7.43 -0.45
CA LYS A 8 6.39 7.00 0.32
C LYS A 8 6.21 5.52 0.67
N THR A 9 7.03 4.66 0.08
CA THR A 9 7.00 3.22 0.38
C THR A 9 7.60 2.96 1.77
N THR A 10 6.92 2.15 2.58
CA THR A 10 7.43 1.60 3.84
C THR A 10 8.05 0.21 3.63
N SER A 11 8.77 -0.28 4.64
CA SER A 11 9.31 -1.65 4.64
C SER A 11 8.22 -2.70 4.40
N ASP A 12 8.49 -3.69 3.55
CA ASP A 12 7.64 -4.87 3.35
C ASP A 12 7.30 -5.56 4.69
N LYS A 13 6.08 -6.08 4.80
CA LYS A 13 5.59 -6.82 5.98
C LYS A 13 5.17 -8.22 5.60
N SER A 14 5.48 -9.20 6.44
CA SER A 14 4.88 -10.53 6.28
C SER A 14 3.38 -10.51 6.54
N VAL A 15 2.64 -11.50 6.04
CA VAL A 15 1.21 -11.68 6.38
C VAL A 15 0.98 -11.70 7.89
N ARG A 16 1.88 -12.32 8.66
CA ARG A 16 1.78 -12.37 10.12
C ARG A 16 1.87 -10.97 10.74
N GLU A 17 2.90 -10.21 10.39
CA GLU A 17 3.07 -8.84 10.89
C GLU A 17 1.91 -7.93 10.46
N ALA A 18 1.41 -8.11 9.24
CA ALA A 18 0.27 -7.34 8.75
C ALA A 18 -1.00 -7.59 9.57
N ARG A 19 -1.23 -8.84 10.02
CA ARG A 19 -2.34 -9.17 10.92
C ARG A 19 -2.14 -8.60 12.32
N GLU A 20 -0.92 -8.69 12.85
CA GLU A 20 -0.61 -8.19 14.20
C GLU A 20 -0.67 -6.65 14.28
N LYS A 21 -0.38 -5.94 13.19
CA LYS A 21 -0.23 -4.47 13.15
C LYS A 21 -1.18 -3.79 12.17
N PHE A 22 -2.34 -4.38 11.92
CA PHE A 22 -3.23 -3.88 10.86
C PHE A 22 -3.66 -2.43 11.05
N ALA A 23 -3.94 -2.00 12.28
CA ALA A 23 -4.30 -0.63 12.58
C ALA A 23 -3.21 0.38 12.18
N ASP A 24 -1.94 0.05 12.45
CA ASP A 24 -0.81 0.89 12.06
C ASP A 24 -0.67 0.96 10.54
N LEU A 25 -0.91 -0.15 9.84
CA LEU A 25 -0.87 -0.19 8.37
C LEU A 25 -1.98 0.66 7.74
N LEU A 26 -3.17 0.66 8.31
CA LEU A 26 -4.26 1.54 7.89
C LEU A 26 -3.91 3.01 8.14
N TYR A 27 -3.35 3.33 9.31
CA TYR A 27 -2.91 4.68 9.62
C TYR A 27 -1.82 5.17 8.65
N ASP A 28 -0.83 4.32 8.36
CA ASP A 28 0.23 4.62 7.40
C ASP A 28 -0.31 4.85 5.98
N ALA A 29 -1.30 4.05 5.55
CA ALA A 29 -1.96 4.23 4.27
C ALA A 29 -2.77 5.53 4.20
N ALA A 30 -3.50 5.87 5.26
CA ALA A 30 -4.17 7.17 5.39
C ALA A 30 -3.18 8.35 5.35
N ALA A 31 -1.95 8.14 5.83
CA ALA A 31 -0.86 9.10 5.76
C ALA A 31 -0.10 9.10 4.41
N GLY A 32 -0.60 8.42 3.37
CA GLY A 32 -0.02 8.44 2.04
C GLY A 32 1.13 7.45 1.81
N LYS A 33 1.29 6.45 2.69
CA LYS A 33 2.35 5.44 2.57
C LYS A 33 1.82 4.14 1.98
N VAL A 34 2.67 3.45 1.21
CA VAL A 34 2.35 2.12 0.67
C VAL A 34 3.16 1.06 1.41
N THR A 35 2.47 0.06 1.94
CA THR A 35 3.09 -1.11 2.55
C THR A 35 2.81 -2.36 1.72
N TYR A 36 3.85 -3.03 1.25
CA TYR A 36 3.70 -4.34 0.60
C TYR A 36 3.59 -5.47 1.63
N ILE A 37 2.67 -6.40 1.37
CA ILE A 37 2.48 -7.62 2.14
C ILE A 37 3.16 -8.78 1.41
N THR A 38 3.96 -9.54 2.13
CA THR A 38 4.75 -10.66 1.61
C THR A 38 4.31 -11.99 2.20
N SER A 39 4.42 -13.04 1.38
CA SER A 39 4.26 -14.43 1.78
C SER A 39 5.28 -15.28 1.02
N ARG A 40 5.98 -16.17 1.73
CA ARG A 40 7.03 -17.04 1.17
C ARG A 40 8.05 -16.28 0.30
N GLY A 41 8.49 -15.12 0.77
CA GLY A 41 9.48 -14.28 0.08
C GLY A 41 8.97 -13.52 -1.15
N ARG A 42 7.66 -13.56 -1.45
CA ARG A 42 7.06 -12.81 -2.57
C ARG A 42 6.06 -11.79 -2.08
N ARG A 43 5.99 -10.64 -2.73
CA ARG A 43 4.91 -9.66 -2.53
C ARG A 43 3.62 -10.23 -3.13
N ILE A 44 2.55 -10.20 -2.34
CA ILE A 44 1.26 -10.80 -2.71
C ILE A 44 0.09 -9.81 -2.63
N ALA A 45 0.25 -8.71 -1.89
CA ALA A 45 -0.74 -7.66 -1.73
C ALA A 45 -0.05 -6.35 -1.30
N ALA A 46 -0.80 -5.27 -1.25
CA ALA A 46 -0.37 -4.01 -0.66
C ALA A 46 -1.53 -3.34 0.09
N VAL A 47 -1.20 -2.61 1.14
CA VAL A 47 -2.10 -1.61 1.74
C VAL A 47 -1.65 -0.27 1.19
N VAL A 48 -2.57 0.43 0.52
CA VAL A 48 -2.28 1.65 -0.23
C VAL A 48 -3.28 2.75 0.13
N PRO A 49 -2.91 4.04 -0.06
CA PRO A 49 -3.87 5.13 -0.02
C PRO A 49 -4.94 4.94 -1.11
N LEU A 50 -6.16 5.42 -0.86
CA LEU A 50 -7.28 5.29 -1.81
C LEU A 50 -6.93 5.86 -3.19
N SER A 51 -6.25 7.02 -3.25
CA SER A 51 -5.85 7.63 -4.52
C SER A 51 -4.99 6.71 -5.40
N VAL A 52 -4.13 5.90 -4.78
CA VAL A 52 -3.30 4.92 -5.50
C VAL A 52 -4.13 3.73 -5.98
N ALA A 53 -5.14 3.31 -5.19
CA ALA A 53 -6.04 2.24 -5.58
C ALA A 53 -6.95 2.67 -6.75
N ASP A 54 -7.49 3.89 -6.69
CA ASP A 54 -8.36 4.44 -7.74
C ASP A 54 -7.61 4.55 -9.07
N ASP A 55 -6.39 5.10 -9.06
CA ASP A 55 -5.55 5.20 -10.27
C ASP A 55 -5.31 3.82 -10.90
N ALA A 56 -4.99 2.80 -10.08
CA ALA A 56 -4.76 1.44 -10.56
C ALA A 56 -6.03 0.80 -11.16
N LEU A 57 -7.19 1.02 -10.54
CA LEU A 57 -8.47 0.50 -11.04
C LEU A 57 -8.92 1.19 -12.32
N ASP A 58 -8.59 2.47 -12.50
CA ASP A 58 -8.91 3.23 -13.71
C ASP A 58 -8.01 2.86 -14.89
N GLU A 59 -6.74 2.49 -14.64
CA GLU A 59 -5.85 1.94 -15.68
C GLU A 59 -6.36 0.59 -16.21
N GLU A 60 -6.85 -0.29 -15.34
CA GLU A 60 -7.38 -1.60 -15.76
C GLU A 60 -8.66 -1.52 -16.63
N ARG A 61 -9.39 -0.40 -16.57
CA ARG A 61 -10.63 -0.20 -17.33
C ARG A 61 -10.40 0.32 -18.75
N ARG A 62 -9.18 0.74 -19.09
CA ARG A 62 -8.83 1.29 -20.41
C ARG A 62 -8.28 0.21 -21.34
#